data_AF-K1TFF6-F1
#
_entry.id   AF-K1TFF6-F1
#
_cell.length_a   1.000
_cell.length_b   1.000
_cell.length_c   1.000
_cell.angle_alpha   90.00
_cell.angle_beta   90.00
_cell.angle_gamma   90.00
#
_symmetry.space_group_name_H-M   'P 1'
#
loop_
_entity.id
_entity.type
_entity.pdbx_description
1 polymer ?
#
loop_
_entity_poly.entity_id
_entity_poly.type
_entity_poly.pdbx_seq_one_letter_code
_entity_poly.pdbx_strand_id
1 'polypeptide(L)'
;QHLDVIVSKLKNKFGVDVTLELPKVAYRETIRKPVEAQGKHKKQSGGHGQFGDVWIKFEPCDSDDLVFETAVVGGAVPKNYFPAVEKGFVTALQRDSRQAIRW
;
A
#
# COMPACT_ATOMS: atom_id res chain seq x y z
N GLN A 1 -26.43 -2.24 -23.41
CA GLN A 1 -27.44 -3.04 -24.14
C GLN A 1 -27.90 -4.29 -23.38
N HIS A 2 -27.03 -5.12 -22.77
CA HIS A 2 -27.51 -6.27 -21.96
C HIS A 2 -27.98 -5.87 -20.54
N LEU A 3 -27.26 -4.98 -19.85
CA LEU A 3 -27.61 -4.50 -18.51
C LEU A 3 -28.95 -3.76 -18.48
N ASP A 4 -29.24 -2.98 -19.52
CA ASP A 4 -30.47 -2.18 -19.63
C ASP A 4 -31.74 -3.07 -19.60
N VAL A 5 -31.70 -4.21 -20.31
CA VAL A 5 -32.81 -5.17 -20.36
C VAL A 5 -33.05 -5.83 -19.00
N ILE A 6 -32.00 -6.09 -18.23
CA ILE A 6 -32.10 -6.68 -16.89
C ILE A 6 -32.68 -5.66 -15.91
N VAL A 7 -32.23 -4.41 -15.97
CA VAL A 7 -32.76 -3.32 -15.15
C VAL A 7 -34.24 -3.07 -15.45
N SER A 8 -34.66 -3.06 -16.72
CA SER A 8 -36.08 -2.94 -17.07
C SER A 8 -36.94 -4.10 -16.58
N LYS A 9 -36.42 -5.34 -16.58
CA LYS A 9 -37.13 -6.51 -16.04
C LYS A 9 -37.29 -6.43 -14.52
N LEU A 10 -36.28 -5.97 -13.80
CA LEU A 10 -36.31 -5.77 -12.35
C LEU A 10 -37.30 -4.68 -11.95
N LYS A 11 -37.30 -3.55 -12.69
CA LYS A 11 -38.23 -2.45 -12.45
C LYS A 11 -39.69 -2.86 -12.67
N ASN A 12 -39.97 -3.61 -13.75
CA ASN A 12 -41.34 -4.05 -14.07
C ASN A 12 -41.86 -5.18 -13.17
N LYS A 13 -41.01 -6.11 -12.71
CA LYS A 13 -41.46 -7.25 -11.89
C LYS A 13 -41.42 -7.01 -10.40
N PHE A 14 -40.47 -6.20 -9.91
CA PHE A 14 -40.20 -6.04 -8.48
C PHE A 14 -40.31 -4.59 -8.01
N GLY A 15 -40.55 -3.63 -8.89
CA GLY A 15 -40.70 -2.21 -8.53
C GLY A 15 -39.42 -1.59 -7.95
N VAL A 16 -38.27 -2.24 -8.11
CA VAL A 16 -36.98 -1.80 -7.57
C VAL A 16 -36.32 -0.84 -8.54
N ASP A 17 -35.99 0.37 -8.08
CA ASP A 17 -35.13 1.31 -8.81
C ASP A 17 -33.66 0.96 -8.56
N VAL A 18 -32.92 0.67 -9.63
CA VAL A 18 -31.52 0.26 -9.59
C VAL A 18 -30.67 1.38 -10.16
N THR A 19 -29.74 1.90 -9.36
CA THR A 19 -28.75 2.88 -9.81
C THR A 19 -27.53 2.16 -10.36
N LEU A 20 -27.26 2.35 -11.65
CA LEU A 20 -26.04 1.85 -12.28
C LEU A 20 -24.92 2.87 -12.05
N GLU A 21 -23.91 2.49 -11.28
CA GLU A 21 -22.69 3.28 -11.17
C GLU A 21 -21.61 2.74 -12.11
N LEU A 22 -20.81 3.65 -12.67
CA LEU A 22 -19.66 3.27 -13.48
C LEU A 22 -18.66 2.49 -12.60
N PRO A 23 -18.13 1.35 -13.07
CA PRO A 23 -17.14 0.61 -12.31
C PRO A 23 -15.92 1.49 -12.09
N LYS A 24 -15.53 1.69 -10.83
CA LYS A 24 -14.31 2.40 -10.48
C LYS A 24 -13.12 1.55 -10.93
N VAL A 25 -12.36 2.06 -11.89
CA VAL A 25 -11.08 1.45 -12.28
C VAL A 25 -10.10 1.64 -11.14
N ALA A 26 -9.58 0.54 -10.61
CA ALA A 26 -8.52 0.58 -9.61
C ALA A 26 -7.21 0.93 -10.31
N TYR A 27 -6.88 2.22 -10.37
CA TYR A 27 -5.56 2.67 -10.80
C TYR A 27 -4.50 2.15 -9.85
N ARG A 28 -3.39 1.69 -10.42
CA ARG A 28 -2.18 1.31 -9.69
C ARG A 28 -1.14 2.35 -9.96
N GLU A 29 -0.49 2.80 -8.91
CA GLU A 29 0.63 3.71 -9.02
C GLU A 29 1.92 2.89 -8.92
N THR A 30 3.01 3.36 -9.52
CA THR A 30 4.34 2.78 -9.31
C THR A 30 5.38 3.88 -9.40
N ILE A 31 6.42 3.79 -8.58
CA ILE A 31 7.58 4.67 -8.71
C ILE A 31 8.27 4.38 -10.05
N ARG A 32 8.78 5.42 -10.72
CA ARG A 32 9.52 5.27 -12.00
C ARG A 32 11.03 5.35 -11.85
N LYS A 33 11.50 5.86 -10.71
CA LYS A 33 12.92 6.12 -10.45
C LYS A 33 13.26 5.56 -9.07
N PRO A 34 14.48 5.02 -8.89
CA PRO A 34 14.94 4.64 -7.58
C PRO A 34 15.03 5.88 -6.69
N VAL A 35 14.60 5.77 -5.43
CA VAL A 35 14.64 6.85 -4.45
C VAL A 35 15.14 6.32 -3.11
N GLU A 36 15.94 7.12 -2.43
CA GLU A 36 16.36 6.86 -1.06
C GLU A 36 15.60 7.80 -0.13
N ALA A 37 14.96 7.25 0.89
CA ALA A 37 14.23 8.03 1.88
C ALA A 37 14.64 7.64 3.31
N GLN A 38 14.66 8.65 4.18
CA GLN A 38 14.95 8.49 5.59
C GLN A 38 13.64 8.48 6.40
N GLY A 39 13.40 7.38 7.11
CA GLY A 39 12.30 7.20 8.05
C GLY A 39 12.74 7.46 9.48
N LYS A 40 12.68 8.72 9.93
CA LYS A 40 13.00 9.08 11.32
C LYS A 40 11.75 9.15 12.18
N HIS A 41 11.62 8.25 13.14
CA HIS A 41 10.59 8.27 14.16
C HIS A 41 11.18 8.65 15.52
N LYS A 42 10.91 9.88 15.96
CA LYS A 42 11.32 10.37 17.29
C LYS A 42 10.08 10.82 18.05
N LYS A 43 9.51 9.93 18.87
CA LYS A 43 8.47 10.26 19.85
C LYS A 43 9.01 10.07 21.25
N GLN A 44 9.27 11.19 21.91
CA GLN A 44 9.71 11.27 23.29
C GLN A 44 8.80 12.27 23.99
N SER A 45 7.83 11.80 24.77
CA SER A 45 6.88 12.64 25.52
C SER A 45 7.19 12.70 27.03
N GLY A 46 8.42 12.33 27.42
CA GLY A 46 8.88 12.25 28.81
C GLY A 46 8.90 10.81 29.31
N GLY A 47 10.08 10.18 29.36
CA GLY A 47 10.29 8.77 29.76
C GLY A 47 10.96 7.92 28.67
N HIS A 48 10.85 6.58 28.76
CA HIS A 48 11.32 5.64 27.72
C HIS A 48 10.66 5.96 26.37
N GLY A 49 11.31 6.79 25.55
CA GLY A 49 10.77 7.14 24.25
C GLY A 49 11.26 6.21 23.13
N GLN A 50 10.51 6.22 22.05
CA GLN A 50 10.81 5.44 20.86
C GLN A 50 11.67 6.30 19.93
N PHE A 51 12.83 5.77 19.58
CA PHE A 51 13.72 6.34 18.57
C PHE A 51 14.00 5.29 17.52
N GLY A 52 13.71 5.63 16.27
CA GLY A 52 14.07 4.84 15.10
C GLY A 52 14.54 5.77 14.00
N ASP A 53 15.67 5.43 13.38
CA ASP A 53 16.15 6.07 12.17
C ASP A 53 16.50 4.96 11.19
N VAL A 54 15.81 4.93 10.06
CA VAL A 54 15.97 3.89 9.04
C VAL A 54 16.16 4.55 7.69
N TRP A 55 17.20 4.14 6.98
CA TRP A 55 17.42 4.49 5.59
C TRP A 55 16.86 3.38 4.71
N ILE A 56 16.06 3.78 3.74
CA ILE A 56 15.32 2.86 2.90
C ILE A 56 15.52 3.28 1.45
N LYS A 57 15.98 2.34 0.64
CA LYS A 57 16.06 2.49 -0.80
C LYS A 57 14.82 1.86 -1.41
N PHE A 58 14.26 2.52 -2.41
CA PHE A 58 13.09 2.07 -3.13
C PHE A 58 13.51 1.96 -4.58
N GLU A 59 13.18 0.84 -5.22
CA GLU A 59 13.44 0.59 -6.62
C GLU A 59 12.14 0.14 -7.32
N PRO A 60 11.90 0.63 -8.55
CA PRO A 60 10.76 0.18 -9.33
C PRO A 60 10.89 -1.31 -9.64
N CYS A 61 9.80 -2.06 -9.48
CA CYS A 61 9.72 -3.46 -9.88
C CYS A 61 8.64 -3.62 -10.94
N ASP A 62 8.91 -4.44 -11.96
CA ASP A 62 7.96 -4.74 -13.03
C ASP A 62 6.91 -5.79 -12.61
N SER A 63 7.07 -6.41 -11.44
CA SER A 63 6.17 -7.43 -10.89
C SER A 63 5.22 -6.79 -9.88
N ASP A 64 4.00 -7.34 -9.73
CA ASP A 64 2.98 -6.88 -8.77
C ASP A 64 3.32 -7.21 -7.30
N ASP A 65 4.44 -7.88 -7.05
CA ASP A 65 4.85 -8.36 -5.75
C ASP A 65 5.76 -7.35 -5.04
N LEU A 66 5.50 -7.12 -3.75
CA LEU A 66 6.39 -6.36 -2.89
C LEU A 66 7.60 -7.22 -2.53
N VAL A 67 8.77 -6.86 -3.06
CA VAL A 67 10.03 -7.57 -2.78
C VAL A 67 10.78 -6.81 -1.70
N PHE A 68 11.03 -7.47 -0.57
CA PHE A 68 11.77 -6.92 0.56
C PHE A 68 13.19 -7.50 0.59
N GLU A 69 14.20 -6.67 0.37
CA GLU A 69 15.61 -7.03 0.49
C GLU A 69 16.24 -6.37 1.73
N THR A 70 17.01 -7.13 2.51
CA THR A 70 17.65 -6.60 3.72
C THR A 70 19.14 -6.35 3.48
N ALA A 71 19.50 -5.09 3.24
CA ALA A 71 20.89 -4.65 3.09
C ALA A 71 21.44 -3.99 4.37
N VAL A 72 21.22 -4.60 5.54
CA VAL A 72 21.73 -4.04 6.82
C VAL A 72 23.15 -4.55 7.10
N VAL A 73 24.12 -3.66 6.94
CA VAL A 73 25.53 -3.92 7.26
C VAL A 73 25.83 -3.44 8.69
N GLY A 74 26.57 -4.23 9.47
CA GLY A 74 27.13 -3.79 10.76
C GLY A 74 26.17 -3.77 11.96
N GLY A 75 24.98 -4.36 11.86
CA GLY A 75 24.06 -4.48 13.01
C GLY A 75 23.43 -3.15 13.45
N ALA A 76 23.44 -2.13 12.60
CA ALA A 76 22.83 -0.82 12.86
C ALA A 76 21.33 -0.89 13.20
N VAL A 77 20.64 -1.95 12.74
CA VAL A 77 19.24 -2.24 13.09
C VAL A 77 19.12 -3.68 13.61
N PRO A 78 18.61 -3.90 14.82
CA PRO A 78 18.35 -5.24 15.34
C PRO A 78 17.29 -5.97 14.51
N LYS A 79 17.54 -7.26 14.22
CA LYS A 79 16.66 -8.06 13.35
C LYS A 79 15.22 -8.18 13.84
N ASN A 80 14.99 -7.95 15.13
CA ASN A 80 13.68 -8.00 15.76
C ASN A 80 12.72 -6.90 15.27
N TYR A 81 13.23 -5.82 14.66
CA TYR A 81 12.41 -4.72 14.16
C TYR A 81 12.01 -4.85 12.68
N PHE A 82 12.66 -5.72 11.90
CA PHE A 82 12.30 -5.95 10.49
C PHE A 82 10.82 -6.31 10.29
N PRO A 83 10.22 -7.27 11.01
CA PRO A 83 8.81 -7.61 10.81
C PRO A 83 7.86 -6.47 11.19
N ALA A 84 8.27 -5.57 12.10
CA ALA A 84 7.47 -4.39 12.44
C ALA A 84 7.52 -3.33 11.34
N VAL A 85 8.70 -3.13 10.74
CA VAL A 85 8.89 -2.21 9.61
C VAL A 85 8.14 -2.71 8.38
N GLU A 86 8.29 -3.99 8.02
CA GLU A 86 7.60 -4.61 6.88
C GLU A 86 6.08 -4.48 7.00
N LYS A 87 5.51 -4.83 8.16
CA LYS A 87 4.07 -4.65 8.42
C LYS A 87 3.65 -3.19 8.31
N GLY A 88 4.49 -2.25 8.75
CA GLY A 88 4.26 -0.82 8.61
C GLY A 88 4.14 -0.40 7.14
N PHE A 89 5.03 -0.89 6.29
CA PHE A 89 5.02 -0.63 4.85
C PHE A 89 3.83 -1.26 4.14
N VAL A 90 3.53 -2.54 4.42
CA VAL A 90 2.35 -3.21 3.86
C VAL A 90 1.07 -2.46 4.24
N THR A 91 0.95 -2.00 5.48
CA THR A 91 -0.20 -1.21 5.93
C THR A 91 -0.27 0.15 5.25
N ALA A 92 0.88 0.83 5.07
CA ALA A 92 0.94 2.12 4.39
C ALA A 92 0.54 2.01 2.91
N LEU A 93 1.03 0.98 2.20
CA LEU A 93 0.69 0.69 0.80
C LEU A 93 -0.74 0.18 0.62
N GLN A 94 -1.30 -0.52 1.61
CA GLN A 94 -2.71 -0.91 1.57
C GLN A 94 -3.64 0.30 1.69
N ARG A 95 -3.20 1.34 2.42
CA ARG A 95 -3.95 2.58 2.61
C ARG A 95 -3.87 3.48 1.37
N ASP A 96 -2.73 3.52 0.71
CA ASP A 96 -2.51 4.24 -0.54
C ASP A 96 -2.44 3.24 -1.70
N SER A 97 -3.62 2.85 -2.20
CA SER A 97 -3.84 2.41 -3.59
C SER A 97 -2.72 1.57 -4.26
N ARG A 98 -2.59 0.29 -3.85
CA ARG A 98 -1.96 -0.85 -4.59
C ARG A 98 -0.75 -0.48 -5.47
N GLN A 99 0.45 -0.54 -4.91
CA GLN A 99 1.70 -0.55 -5.68
C GLN A 99 2.55 -1.79 -5.37
N ALA A 100 3.36 -2.18 -6.35
CA ALA A 100 4.47 -3.11 -6.19
C ALA A 100 5.78 -2.33 -6.24
N ILE A 101 6.54 -2.42 -5.15
CA ILE A 101 7.78 -1.67 -4.94
C ILE A 101 8.80 -2.68 -4.41
N ARG A 102 10.02 -2.63 -4.95
CA ARG A 102 11.17 -3.36 -4.44
C ARG A 102 12.00 -2.44 -3.55
N TRP A 103 12.58 -2.98 -2.50
CA TRP A 103 13.28 -2.21 -1.47
C TRP A 103 14.57 -2.90 -1.08
#